data_AF-A0A4V1T0K0-F1
#
_entry.id   AF-A0A4V1T0K0-F1
#
_cell.length_a   1.000
_cell.length_b   1.000
_cell.length_c   1.000
_cell.angle_alpha   90.00
_cell.angle_beta   90.00
_cell.angle_gamma   90.00
#
_symmetry.space_group_name_H-M   'P 1'
#
loop_
_entity.id
_entity.type
_entity.pdbx_description
1 polymer ?
#
loop_
_entity_poly.entity_id
_entity_poly.type
_entity_poly.pdbx_seq_one_letter_code
_entity_poly.pdbx_strand_id
1 'polypeptide(L)'
;MSEQNNQKPHRLKKFLIALGLLLLLLLAFTGFNYYFKYYGPNVTDNQQFLYIKTGSGFADVMKTIEQKNIVKDTTSFMQVAYSMKYENRVKPGKYRLHKGMGNKKL
;
A
#
# COMPACT_ATOMS: atom_id res chain seq x y z
N MET A 1 57.20 -21.57 -14.60
CA MET A 1 56.40 -21.80 -13.38
C MET A 1 55.34 -20.72 -13.36
N SER A 2 54.08 -21.05 -13.66
CA SER A 2 53.00 -20.08 -13.88
C SER A 2 52.54 -19.44 -12.56
N GLU A 3 52.58 -18.11 -12.51
CA GLU A 3 52.05 -17.31 -11.40
C GLU A 3 50.54 -17.51 -11.28
N GLN A 4 50.12 -18.09 -10.16
CA GLN A 4 48.71 -18.12 -9.78
C GLN A 4 48.27 -16.72 -9.33
N ASN A 5 47.61 -16.01 -10.24
CA ASN A 5 47.04 -14.70 -9.98
C ASN A 5 45.84 -14.81 -9.03
N ASN A 6 46.06 -14.55 -7.74
CA ASN A 6 45.09 -14.70 -6.66
C ASN A 6 44.17 -13.47 -6.50
N GLN A 7 43.57 -12.99 -7.60
CA GLN A 7 42.67 -11.81 -7.63
C GLN A 7 41.22 -12.11 -7.20
N LYS A 8 40.91 -13.38 -6.86
CA LYS A 8 39.55 -13.84 -6.59
C LYS A 8 38.84 -13.22 -5.37
N PRO A 9 39.48 -12.86 -4.24
CA PRO A 9 38.74 -12.41 -3.05
C PRO A 9 38.15 -10.99 -3.21
N HIS A 10 38.79 -10.11 -3.97
CA HIS A 10 38.36 -8.71 -4.11
C HIS A 10 37.14 -8.57 -5.02
N ARG A 11 37.05 -9.35 -6.11
CA ARG A 11 35.88 -9.37 -7.01
C ARG A 11 34.64 -9.96 -6.34
N LEU A 12 34.80 -11.02 -5.53
CA LEU A 12 33.69 -11.61 -4.78
C LEU A 12 33.17 -10.66 -3.69
N LYS A 13 34.05 -10.00 -2.93
CA LYS A 13 33.65 -8.98 -1.94
C LYS A 13 32.86 -7.84 -2.59
N LYS A 14 33.33 -7.31 -3.74
CA LYS A 14 32.63 -6.27 -4.49
C LYS A 14 31.26 -6.73 -5.00
N PHE A 15 31.16 -7.97 -5.48
CA PHE A 15 29.88 -8.56 -5.89
C PHE A 15 28.90 -8.68 -4.72
N LEU A 16 29.35 -9.18 -3.56
CA LEU A 16 28.50 -9.30 -2.37
C LEU A 16 28.02 -7.95 -1.86
N ILE A 17 28.88 -6.92 -1.90
CA ILE A 17 28.49 -5.54 -1.55
C ILE A 17 27.43 -5.02 -2.54
N ALA A 18 27.65 -5.20 -3.84
CA ALA A 18 26.68 -4.79 -4.86
C ALA A 18 25.33 -5.51 -4.71
N LEU A 19 25.34 -6.81 -4.43
CA LEU A 19 24.14 -7.59 -4.16
C LEU A 19 23.43 -7.12 -2.89
N GLY A 20 24.17 -6.85 -1.82
CA GLY A 20 23.62 -6.31 -0.58
C GLY A 20 22.96 -4.94 -0.77
N LEU A 21 23.60 -4.04 -1.53
CA LEU A 21 23.03 -2.75 -1.89
C LEU A 21 21.78 -2.88 -2.75
N LEU A 22 21.78 -3.79 -3.73
CA LEU A 22 20.60 -4.06 -4.55
C LEU A 22 19.41 -4.55 -3.71
N LEU A 23 19.65 -5.50 -2.80
CA LEU A 23 18.61 -6.00 -1.89
C LEU A 23 18.09 -4.88 -0.97
N LEU A 24 18.97 -4.04 -0.44
CA LEU A 24 18.59 -2.89 0.39
C LEU A 24 17.68 -1.92 -0.39
N LEU A 25 18.03 -1.62 -1.64
CA LEU A 25 17.23 -0.74 -2.50
C LEU A 25 15.85 -1.34 -2.81
N LEU A 26 15.78 -2.65 -3.09
CA LEU A 26 14.51 -3.35 -3.33
C LEU A 26 13.61 -3.34 -2.09
N LEU A 27 14.19 -3.57 -0.91
CA LEU A 27 13.46 -3.49 0.36
C LEU A 27 12.97 -2.08 0.65
N ALA A 28 13.82 -1.07 0.45
CA ALA A 28 13.46 0.33 0.64
C ALA A 28 12.32 0.75 -0.32
N PHE A 29 12.43 0.39 -1.60
CA PHE A 29 11.40 0.66 -2.59
C PHE A 29 10.07 -0.03 -2.24
N THR A 30 10.11 -1.30 -1.83
CA THR A 30 8.91 -2.05 -1.46
C THR A 30 8.26 -1.49 -0.20
N GLY A 31 9.07 -1.18 0.83
CA GLY A 31 8.59 -0.57 2.07
C GLY A 31 7.99 0.82 1.83
N PHE A 32 8.60 1.63 0.97
CA PHE A 32 8.09 2.93 0.59
C PHE A 32 6.72 2.82 -0.10
N ASN A 33 6.59 1.94 -1.10
CA ASN A 33 5.32 1.70 -1.78
C ASN A 33 4.23 1.20 -0.82
N TYR A 34 4.57 0.28 0.09
CA TYR A 34 3.64 -0.19 1.11
C TYR A 34 3.20 0.94 2.05
N TYR A 35 4.13 1.76 2.53
CA TYR A 35 3.82 2.90 3.38
C TYR A 35 2.85 3.87 2.70
N PHE A 36 3.14 4.27 1.45
CA PHE A 36 2.28 5.18 0.70
C PHE A 36 0.91 4.60 0.40
N LYS A 37 0.82 3.30 0.10
CA LYS A 37 -0.47 2.64 -0.11
C LYS A 37 -1.37 2.65 1.12
N TYR A 38 -0.83 2.49 2.33
CA TYR A 38 -1.65 2.44 3.55
C TYR A 38 -1.94 3.82 4.13
N TYR A 39 -0.93 4.70 4.14
CA TYR A 39 -0.96 5.95 4.88
C TYR A 39 -0.94 7.18 3.98
N GLY A 40 -0.58 7.02 2.71
CA GLY A 40 -0.59 8.10 1.73
C GLY A 40 -2.01 8.59 1.43
N PRO A 41 -2.15 9.84 0.99
CA PRO A 41 -3.44 10.50 0.81
C PRO A 41 -4.23 9.92 -0.37
N ASN A 42 -5.28 9.15 -0.08
CA ASN A 42 -6.15 8.55 -1.11
C ASN A 42 -7.57 9.11 -1.12
N VAL A 43 -8.08 9.59 0.02
CA VAL A 43 -9.44 10.16 0.12
C VAL A 43 -9.50 11.55 -0.52
N THR A 44 -10.49 11.75 -1.38
CA THR A 44 -10.80 13.00 -2.07
C THR A 44 -11.63 13.95 -1.20
N ASP A 45 -11.93 15.14 -1.70
CA ASP A 45 -12.84 16.12 -1.11
C ASP A 45 -14.25 16.09 -1.74
N ASN A 46 -14.53 15.10 -2.61
CA ASN A 46 -15.80 15.01 -3.32
C ASN A 46 -17.00 14.73 -2.39
N GLN A 47 -16.75 14.12 -1.23
CA GLN A 47 -17.78 13.84 -0.23
C GLN A 47 -17.23 14.17 1.16
N GLN A 48 -18.04 14.83 1.98
CA GLN A 48 -17.70 15.05 3.40
C GLN A 48 -17.98 13.84 4.29
N PHE A 49 -18.87 12.95 3.85
CA PHE A 49 -19.30 11.79 4.64
C PHE A 49 -19.49 10.55 3.77
N LEU A 50 -19.02 9.41 4.27
CA LEU A 50 -19.39 8.08 3.80
C LEU A 50 -20.53 7.55 4.69
N TYR A 51 -21.61 7.12 4.06
CA TYR A 51 -22.76 6.53 4.74
C TYR A 51 -22.83 5.05 4.38
N ILE A 52 -22.73 4.19 5.39
CA ILE A 52 -22.86 2.74 5.26
C ILE A 52 -24.18 2.34 5.93
N LYS A 53 -25.12 1.81 5.16
CA LYS A 53 -26.44 1.43 5.68
C LYS A 53 -26.34 0.11 6.46
N THR A 54 -27.26 -0.10 7.40
CA THR A 54 -27.38 -1.37 8.10
C THR A 54 -27.63 -2.50 7.10
N GLY A 55 -26.88 -3.59 7.22
CA GLY A 55 -26.95 -4.73 6.30
C GLY A 55 -26.12 -4.58 5.03
N SER A 56 -25.46 -3.45 4.79
CA SER A 56 -24.53 -3.30 3.66
C SER A 56 -23.32 -4.21 3.78
N GLY A 57 -23.00 -4.90 2.69
CA GLY A 57 -21.78 -5.70 2.56
C GLY A 57 -20.61 -4.89 1.98
N PHE A 58 -19.45 -5.52 1.87
CA PHE A 58 -18.25 -4.87 1.32
C PHE A 58 -18.45 -4.38 -0.12
N ALA A 59 -19.16 -5.15 -0.94
CA ALA A 59 -19.48 -4.77 -2.31
C ALA A 59 -20.30 -3.46 -2.39
N ASP A 60 -21.24 -3.25 -1.45
CA ASP A 60 -22.03 -2.02 -1.40
C ASP A 60 -21.17 -0.80 -1.03
N VAL A 61 -20.20 -1.01 -0.12
CA VAL A 61 -19.23 0.02 0.27
C VAL A 61 -18.34 0.38 -0.92
N MET A 62 -17.77 -0.62 -1.60
CA MET A 62 -16.94 -0.41 -2.79
C MET A 62 -17.71 0.33 -3.89
N LYS A 63 -18.94 -0.10 -4.18
CA LYS A 63 -19.82 0.58 -5.13
C LYS A 63 -20.06 2.03 -4.75
N THR A 64 -20.30 2.32 -3.47
CA THR A 64 -20.49 3.70 -2.99
C THR A 64 -19.22 4.53 -3.14
N ILE A 65 -18.06 3.97 -2.83
CA ILE A 65 -16.75 4.62 -2.95
C ILE A 65 -16.45 4.98 -4.41
N GLU A 66 -16.70 4.05 -5.33
CA GLU A 66 -16.50 4.25 -6.77
C GLU A 66 -17.47 5.28 -7.35
N GLN A 67 -18.78 5.08 -7.14
CA GLN A 67 -19.81 5.95 -7.70
C GLN A 67 -19.68 7.41 -7.26
N LYS A 68 -19.18 7.63 -6.04
CA LYS A 68 -19.01 8.97 -5.46
C LYS A 68 -17.58 9.49 -5.56
N ASN A 69 -16.67 8.76 -6.21
CA ASN A 69 -15.26 9.10 -6.34
C ASN A 69 -14.63 9.50 -4.98
N ILE A 70 -14.90 8.73 -3.92
CA ILE A 70 -14.44 9.02 -2.55
C ILE A 70 -12.92 8.85 -2.41
N VAL A 71 -12.35 7.92 -3.17
CA VAL A 71 -10.92 7.66 -3.20
C VAL A 71 -10.36 7.87 -4.61
N LYS A 72 -9.06 8.19 -4.71
CA LYS A 72 -8.38 8.37 -6.00
C LYS A 72 -8.03 7.03 -6.65
N ASP A 73 -7.61 6.06 -5.84
CA ASP A 73 -7.25 4.72 -6.26
C ASP A 73 -8.06 3.69 -5.46
N THR A 74 -9.13 3.20 -6.09
CA THR A 74 -10.01 2.19 -5.52
C THR A 74 -9.32 0.84 -5.31
N THR A 75 -8.39 0.46 -6.18
CA THR A 75 -7.64 -0.79 -6.06
C THR A 75 -6.75 -0.78 -4.82
N SER A 76 -6.07 0.33 -4.55
CA SER A 76 -5.26 0.48 -3.34
C SER A 76 -6.11 0.39 -2.07
N PHE A 77 -7.30 1.02 -2.07
CA PHE A 77 -8.25 0.94 -0.95
C PHE A 77 -8.71 -0.50 -0.75
N MET A 78 -9.16 -1.18 -1.82
CA MET A 78 -9.62 -2.57 -1.77
C MET A 78 -8.53 -3.51 -1.20
N GLN A 79 -7.29 -3.36 -1.66
CA GLN A 79 -6.19 -4.19 -1.17
C GLN A 79 -5.87 -3.93 0.32
N VAL A 80 -5.99 -2.69 0.80
CA VAL A 80 -5.84 -2.35 2.22
C VAL A 80 -7.03 -2.86 3.03
N ALA A 81 -8.25 -2.77 2.51
CA ALA A 81 -9.44 -3.32 3.14
C ALA A 81 -9.31 -4.83 3.33
N TYR A 82 -8.85 -5.57 2.31
CA TYR A 82 -8.61 -7.01 2.39
C TYR A 82 -7.51 -7.38 3.38
N SER A 83 -6.39 -6.66 3.39
CA SER A 83 -5.33 -6.94 4.37
C SER A 83 -5.78 -6.68 5.81
N MET A 84 -6.69 -5.72 5.98
CA MET A 84 -7.35 -5.42 7.26
C MET A 84 -8.55 -6.31 7.56
N LYS A 85 -8.87 -7.31 6.72
CA LYS A 85 -10.06 -8.18 6.88
C LYS A 85 -11.36 -7.38 7.03
N TYR A 86 -11.48 -6.26 6.35
CA TYR A 86 -12.64 -5.38 6.42
C TYR A 86 -13.83 -5.92 5.63
N GLU A 87 -13.56 -6.72 4.59
CA GLU A 87 -14.57 -7.33 3.72
C GLU A 87 -15.61 -8.15 4.49
N ASN A 88 -15.21 -8.72 5.63
CA ASN A 88 -16.05 -9.52 6.52
C ASN A 88 -16.53 -8.75 7.77
N ARG A 89 -16.15 -7.47 7.92
CA ARG A 89 -16.33 -6.67 9.14
C ARG A 89 -16.86 -5.27 8.86
N VAL A 90 -17.68 -5.15 7.82
CA VAL A 90 -18.33 -3.88 7.46
C VAL A 90 -19.21 -3.43 8.62
N LYS A 91 -18.98 -2.20 9.07
CA LYS A 91 -19.75 -1.57 10.14
C LYS A 91 -20.66 -0.48 9.54
N PRO A 92 -21.97 -0.51 9.81
CA PRO A 92 -22.86 0.56 9.39
C PRO A 92 -22.57 1.84 10.18
N GLY A 93 -22.81 3.00 9.57
CA GLY A 93 -22.59 4.28 10.21
C GLY A 93 -22.37 5.44 9.25
N LYS A 94 -22.12 6.61 9.85
CA LYS A 94 -21.74 7.85 9.16
C LYS A 94 -20.29 8.16 9.50
N TYR A 95 -19.42 8.10 8.50
CA TYR A 95 -17.99 8.33 8.64
C TYR A 95 -17.62 9.67 8.05
N ARG A 96 -16.94 10.52 8.82
CA ARG A 96 -16.46 11.81 8.33
C ARG A 96 -15.21 11.60 7.48
N LEU A 97 -15.24 12.12 6.26
CA LEU A 97 -14.13 12.09 5.33
C LEU A 97 -13.32 13.37 5.46
N HIS A 98 -12.00 13.22 5.46
CA HIS A 98 -11.07 14.33 5.49
C HIS A 98 -10.18 14.24 4.24
N LYS A 99 -10.03 15.37 3.54
CA LYS A 99 -9.12 15.45 2.39
C LYS A 99 -7.72 15.01 2.81
N GLY A 100 -7.12 14.12 2.02
CA GLY A 100 -5.77 13.60 2.31
C GLY A 100 -5.74 12.50 3.36
N MET A 101 -6.88 12.01 3.83
CA MET A 101 -6.96 10.77 4.59
C MET A 101 -6.44 9.61 3.72
N GLY A 102 -5.67 8.71 4.33
CA GLY A 102 -5.17 7.50 3.67
C GLY A 102 -6.08 6.29 3.83
N ASN A 103 -5.81 5.24 3.07
CA ASN A 103 -6.64 4.04 3.01
C ASN A 103 -6.90 3.37 4.36
N LYS A 104 -5.89 3.28 5.23
CA LYS A 104 -6.04 2.62 6.54
C LYS A 104 -6.99 3.38 7.49
N LYS A 105 -7.15 4.69 7.29
CA LYS A 105 -7.97 5.55 8.14
C LYS A 105 -9.42 5.63 7.66
N LEU A 106 -9.67 5.32 6.39
CA LEU A 106 -11.00 5.20 5.81
C LEU A 106 -11.60 3.83 6.18
#